data_AF-A0AAU1ZCX7-F1
#
_entry.id   AF-A0AAU1ZCX7-F1
#
_cell.length_a   1.000
_cell.length_b   1.000
_cell.length_c   1.000
_cell.angle_alpha   90.00
_cell.angle_beta   90.00
_cell.angle_gamma   90.00
#
_symmetry.space_group_name_H-M   'P 1'
#
loop_
_entity.id
_entity.type
_entity.pdbx_description
1 polymer ?
#
loop_
_entity_poly.entity_id
_entity_poly.type
_entity_poly.pdbx_seq_one_letter_code
_entity_poly.pdbx_strand_id
1 'polypeptide(L)'
;MLDALEVVTTVVVGLMVGVEFSVAFIMNRILDALPEDSGQLGHAHGGRMLGALMPFWYMGSLVLIAIWAVAGWQHQGAGLVVTAAGLLILSVVMSILLLVPINNRNKAWTPENRPADWKKQLNRWQRYHYIRVAVIVAAFTLLVAALA
;
A
#
# COMPACT_ATOMS: atom_id res chain seq x y z
N MET A 1 1.84 -23.07 -17.15
CA MET A 1 1.18 -22.81 -15.84
C MET A 1 1.91 -21.74 -15.05
N LEU A 2 3.25 -21.74 -15.06
CA LEU A 2 4.07 -20.65 -14.53
C LEU A 2 3.68 -19.29 -15.15
N ASP A 3 3.63 -19.18 -16.48
CA ASP A 3 3.27 -17.92 -17.16
C ASP A 3 1.93 -17.31 -16.71
N ALA A 4 0.93 -18.17 -16.45
CA ALA A 4 -0.37 -17.70 -15.93
C ALA A 4 -0.26 -17.20 -14.48
N LEU A 5 0.48 -17.90 -13.62
CA LEU A 5 0.75 -17.47 -12.25
C LEU A 5 1.50 -16.13 -12.23
N GLU A 6 2.49 -16.00 -13.08
CA GLU A 6 3.34 -14.82 -13.25
C GLU A 6 2.55 -13.57 -13.65
N VAL A 7 1.71 -13.71 -14.68
CA VAL A 7 0.79 -12.66 -15.14
C VAL A 7 -0.23 -12.32 -14.05
N VAL A 8 -0.88 -13.32 -13.44
CA VAL A 8 -1.88 -13.09 -12.39
C VAL A 8 -1.26 -12.39 -11.19
N THR A 9 -0.06 -12.81 -10.75
CA THR A 9 0.67 -12.18 -9.65
C THR A 9 0.94 -10.72 -9.95
N THR A 10 1.45 -10.44 -11.15
CA THR A 10 1.78 -9.08 -11.57
C THR A 10 0.54 -8.19 -11.66
N VAL A 11 -0.56 -8.69 -12.21
CA VAL A 11 -1.83 -7.94 -12.26
C VAL A 11 -2.37 -7.65 -10.87
N VAL A 12 -2.41 -8.65 -9.98
CA VAL A 12 -2.93 -8.50 -8.60
C VAL A 12 -2.10 -7.48 -7.82
N VAL A 13 -0.76 -7.56 -7.90
CA VAL A 13 0.15 -6.61 -7.25
C VAL A 13 0.01 -5.22 -7.88
N GLY A 14 -0.07 -5.12 -9.21
CA GLY A 14 -0.20 -3.86 -9.93
C GLY A 14 -1.47 -3.10 -9.55
N LEU A 15 -2.60 -3.80 -9.42
CA LEU A 15 -3.86 -3.19 -8.96
C LEU A 15 -3.74 -2.67 -7.52
N MET A 16 -3.12 -3.45 -6.62
CA MET A 16 -2.87 -3.04 -5.24
C MET A 16 -1.98 -1.79 -5.15
N VAL A 17 -0.89 -1.75 -5.93
CA VAL A 17 -0.01 -0.58 -6.03
C VAL A 17 -0.76 0.62 -6.62
N GLY A 18 -1.61 0.41 -7.62
CA GLY A 18 -2.44 1.45 -8.21
C GLY A 18 -3.41 2.09 -7.22
N VAL A 19 -4.02 1.31 -6.33
CA VAL A 19 -4.87 1.83 -5.25
C VAL A 19 -4.04 2.70 -4.29
N GLU A 20 -2.90 2.22 -3.82
CA GLU A 20 -2.04 2.95 -2.87
C GLU A 20 -1.47 4.25 -3.50
N PHE A 21 -1.14 4.21 -4.79
CA PHE A 21 -0.72 5.37 -5.57
C PHE A 21 -1.87 6.40 -5.70
N SER A 22 -3.07 5.94 -6.06
CA SER A 22 -4.25 6.81 -6.16
C SER A 22 -4.57 7.50 -4.84
N VAL A 23 -4.45 6.78 -3.71
CA VAL A 23 -4.59 7.37 -2.37
C VAL A 23 -3.60 8.52 -2.19
N ALA A 24 -2.32 8.28 -2.48
CA ALA A 24 -1.26 9.26 -2.27
C ALA A 24 -1.37 10.53 -3.13
N PHE A 25 -1.72 10.40 -4.40
CA PHE A 25 -1.63 11.50 -5.37
C PHE A 25 -2.97 12.11 -5.77
N ILE A 26 -4.07 11.36 -5.66
CA ILE A 26 -5.40 11.76 -6.13
C ILE A 26 -6.35 11.96 -4.96
N MET A 27 -6.63 10.90 -4.18
CA MET A 27 -7.67 10.95 -3.15
C MET A 27 -7.37 11.98 -2.07
N ASN A 28 -6.12 12.04 -1.60
CA ASN A 28 -5.70 13.04 -0.62
C ASN A 28 -6.00 14.46 -1.09
N ARG A 29 -5.67 14.80 -2.36
CA ARG A 29 -5.93 16.14 -2.90
C ARG A 29 -7.41 16.45 -3.02
N ILE A 30 -8.21 15.47 -3.44
CA ILE A 30 -9.66 15.65 -3.53
C ILE A 30 -10.23 15.92 -2.14
N LEU A 31 -9.87 15.10 -1.14
CA LEU A 31 -10.39 15.21 0.21
C LEU A 31 -9.94 16.50 0.91
N ASP A 32 -8.69 16.91 0.70
CA ASP A 32 -8.13 18.13 1.32
C ASP A 32 -8.71 19.41 0.70
N ALA A 33 -9.31 19.35 -0.50
CA ALA A 33 -9.99 20.47 -1.15
C ALA A 33 -11.46 20.62 -0.72
N LEU A 34 -12.02 19.67 0.02
CA LEU A 34 -13.40 19.74 0.49
C LEU A 34 -13.55 20.79 1.61
N PRO A 35 -14.70 21.49 1.66
CA PRO A 35 -14.94 22.50 2.69
C PRO A 35 -15.11 21.89 4.09
N GLU A 36 -14.82 22.72 5.09
CA GLU A 36 -15.04 22.43 6.51
C GLU A 36 -14.39 21.12 6.96
N ASP A 37 -15.14 20.23 7.61
CA ASP A 37 -14.65 18.96 8.14
C ASP A 37 -14.92 17.76 7.22
N SER A 38 -15.45 17.99 6.02
CA SER A 38 -15.78 16.93 5.05
C SER A 38 -14.55 16.10 4.66
N GLY A 39 -13.39 16.75 4.50
CA GLY A 39 -12.14 16.05 4.22
C GLY A 39 -11.74 15.08 5.32
N GLN A 40 -11.88 15.49 6.59
CA GLN A 40 -11.58 14.62 7.74
C GLN A 40 -12.52 13.41 7.78
N LEU A 41 -13.83 13.63 7.62
CA LEU A 41 -14.81 12.54 7.60
C LEU A 41 -14.54 11.54 6.47
N GLY A 42 -14.17 12.06 5.29
CA GLY A 42 -13.75 11.24 4.15
C GLY A 42 -12.51 10.41 4.44
N HIS A 43 -11.47 11.01 5.01
CA HIS A 43 -10.24 10.31 5.43
C HIS A 43 -10.54 9.23 6.49
N ALA A 44 -11.39 9.51 7.47
CA ALA A 44 -11.77 8.55 8.50
C ALA A 44 -12.57 7.37 7.93
N HIS A 45 -13.53 7.63 7.03
CA HIS A 45 -14.31 6.58 6.37
C HIS A 45 -13.43 5.73 5.42
N GLY A 46 -12.65 6.37 4.56
CA GLY A 46 -11.70 5.71 3.66
C GLY A 46 -10.71 4.85 4.42
N GLY A 47 -10.18 5.34 5.55
CA GLY A 47 -9.28 4.58 6.42
C GLY A 47 -9.93 3.34 7.06
N ARG A 48 -11.24 3.34 7.32
CA ARG A 48 -11.98 2.15 7.79
C ARG A 48 -12.14 1.12 6.67
N MET A 49 -12.64 1.56 5.52
CA MET A 49 -12.89 0.69 4.36
C MET A 49 -11.59 0.07 3.83
N LEU A 50 -10.62 0.90 3.46
CA LEU A 50 -9.33 0.43 2.95
C LEU A 50 -8.57 -0.34 4.03
N GLY A 51 -8.59 0.11 5.29
CA GLY A 51 -7.93 -0.59 6.38
C GLY A 51 -8.42 -2.02 6.62
N ALA A 52 -9.66 -2.35 6.24
CA ALA A 52 -10.21 -3.71 6.31
C ALA A 52 -9.80 -4.57 5.11
N LEU A 53 -9.71 -3.99 3.91
CA LEU A 53 -9.41 -4.72 2.68
C LEU A 53 -7.91 -4.94 2.45
N MET A 54 -7.10 -3.91 2.72
CA MET A 54 -5.67 -3.90 2.35
C MET A 54 -4.85 -5.06 2.95
N PRO A 55 -5.04 -5.49 4.22
CA PRO A 55 -4.27 -6.62 4.76
C PRO A 55 -4.41 -7.89 3.93
N PHE A 56 -5.62 -8.24 3.50
CA PHE A 56 -5.86 -9.42 2.66
C PHE A 56 -5.20 -9.28 1.29
N TRP A 57 -5.22 -8.08 0.71
CA TRP A 57 -4.60 -7.83 -0.59
C TRP A 57 -3.06 -7.93 -0.52
N TYR A 58 -2.44 -7.37 0.52
CA TYR A 58 -1.00 -7.49 0.75
C TYR A 58 -0.59 -8.94 1.02
N MET A 59 -1.34 -9.67 1.85
CA MET A 59 -1.05 -11.07 2.15
C MET A 59 -1.23 -11.97 0.92
N GLY A 60 -2.30 -11.77 0.15
CA GLY A 60 -2.52 -12.48 -1.12
C GLY A 60 -1.39 -12.21 -2.11
N SER A 61 -0.95 -10.96 -2.23
CA SER A 61 0.19 -10.57 -3.07
C SER A 61 1.48 -11.26 -2.63
N LEU A 62 1.79 -11.29 -1.33
CA LEU A 62 2.98 -11.95 -0.80
C LEU A 62 2.96 -13.46 -1.05
N VAL A 63 1.81 -14.11 -0.86
CA VAL A 63 1.66 -15.55 -1.13
C VAL A 63 1.90 -15.84 -2.60
N LEU A 64 1.32 -15.06 -3.51
CA LEU A 64 1.50 -15.22 -4.94
C LEU A 64 2.98 -15.05 -5.35
N ILE A 65 3.64 -14.00 -4.88
CA ILE A 65 5.07 -13.76 -5.14
C ILE A 65 5.93 -14.90 -4.57
N ALA A 66 5.61 -15.42 -3.38
CA ALA A 66 6.35 -16.53 -2.78
C ALA A 66 6.21 -17.82 -3.60
N ILE A 67 5.00 -18.14 -4.07
CA ILE A 67 4.76 -19.30 -4.95
C ILE A 67 5.53 -19.12 -6.25
N TRP A 68 5.50 -17.92 -6.85
CA TRP A 68 6.28 -17.63 -8.06
C TRP A 68 7.78 -17.79 -7.82
N ALA A 69 8.33 -17.23 -6.74
CA ALA A 69 9.75 -17.35 -6.42
C ALA A 69 10.20 -18.81 -6.28
N VAL A 70 9.39 -19.66 -5.63
CA VAL A 70 9.70 -21.09 -5.46
C VAL A 70 9.57 -21.85 -6.79
N ALA A 71 8.49 -21.62 -7.54
CA ALA A 71 8.25 -22.30 -8.81
C ALA A 71 9.24 -21.90 -9.91
N GLY A 72 9.65 -20.62 -9.92
CA GLY A 72 10.56 -20.01 -10.89
C GLY A 72 12.04 -19.99 -10.47
N TRP A 73 12.42 -20.70 -9.40
CA TRP A 73 13.75 -20.57 -8.77
C TRP A 73 14.94 -20.74 -9.73
N GLN A 74 14.81 -21.59 -10.75
CA GLN A 74 15.86 -21.88 -11.73
C GLN A 74 15.89 -20.89 -12.92
N HIS A 75 14.96 -19.93 -12.97
CA HIS A 75 14.89 -18.93 -14.04
C HIS A 75 15.72 -17.69 -13.68
N GLN A 76 16.24 -17.00 -14.69
CA GLN A 76 17.12 -15.83 -14.52
C GLN A 76 16.45 -14.68 -13.72
N GLY A 77 15.12 -14.59 -13.74
CA GLY A 77 14.35 -13.57 -13.02
C GLY A 77 14.16 -13.81 -11.51
N ALA A 78 14.55 -14.98 -10.97
CA ALA A 78 14.26 -15.35 -9.57
C ALA A 78 14.79 -14.32 -8.55
N GLY A 79 15.97 -13.74 -8.79
CA GLY A 79 16.54 -12.70 -7.92
C GLY A 79 15.69 -11.43 -7.84
N LEU A 80 15.06 -11.03 -8.95
CA LEU A 80 14.16 -9.87 -9.00
C LEU A 80 12.88 -10.14 -8.23
N VAL A 81 12.29 -11.34 -8.38
CA VAL A 81 11.07 -11.75 -7.66
C VAL A 81 11.31 -11.80 -6.14
N VAL A 82 12.44 -12.37 -5.70
CA VAL A 82 12.81 -12.41 -4.27
C VAL A 82 13.04 -11.00 -3.73
N THR A 83 13.69 -10.13 -4.49
CA THR A 83 13.90 -8.73 -4.09
C THR A 83 12.56 -7.98 -3.99
N ALA A 84 11.65 -8.18 -4.94
CA ALA A 84 10.30 -7.63 -4.90
C ALA A 84 9.52 -8.10 -3.67
N ALA A 85 9.62 -9.39 -3.32
CA ALA A 85 9.04 -9.94 -2.10
C ALA A 85 9.57 -9.23 -0.86
N GLY A 86 10.90 -9.04 -0.78
CA GLY A 86 11.55 -8.32 0.32
C GLY A 86 11.07 -6.87 0.45
N LEU A 87 10.93 -6.15 -0.66
CA LEU A 87 10.40 -4.78 -0.67
C LEU A 87 8.92 -4.73 -0.24
N LEU A 88 8.11 -5.73 -0.65
CA LEU A 88 6.72 -5.79 -0.24
C LEU A 88 6.59 -6.10 1.28
N ILE A 89 7.43 -6.99 1.81
CA ILE A 89 7.54 -7.23 3.26
C ILE A 89 7.95 -5.95 4.00
N LEU A 90 8.95 -5.23 3.49
CA LEU A 90 9.37 -3.94 4.05
C LEU A 90 8.20 -2.95 4.08
N SER A 91 7.40 -2.86 3.01
CA SER A 91 6.18 -2.03 2.97
C SER A 91 5.15 -2.43 4.03
N VAL A 92 4.96 -3.72 4.27
CA VAL A 92 4.07 -4.22 5.34
C VAL A 92 4.59 -3.80 6.71
N VAL A 93 5.89 -3.97 6.97
CA VAL A 93 6.52 -3.55 8.23
C VAL A 93 6.38 -2.03 8.44
N MET A 94 6.68 -1.22 7.42
CA MET A 94 6.47 0.23 7.45
C MET A 94 5.01 0.57 7.80
N SER A 95 4.05 -0.14 7.20
CA SER A 95 2.63 0.07 7.47
C SER A 95 2.29 -0.16 8.95
N ILE A 96 2.64 -1.33 9.48
CA ILE A 96 2.31 -1.72 10.86
C ILE A 96 2.97 -0.80 11.88
N LEU A 97 4.23 -0.42 11.67
CA LEU A 97 4.99 0.37 12.64
C LEU A 97 4.70 1.88 12.55
N LEU A 98 4.44 2.41 11.35
CA LEU A 98 4.41 3.86 11.11
C LEU A 98 3.02 4.38 10.73
N LEU A 99 2.30 3.69 9.85
CA LEU A 99 1.04 4.18 9.26
C LEU A 99 -0.19 3.75 10.07
N VAL A 100 -0.30 2.46 10.40
CA VAL A 100 -1.44 1.86 11.12
C VAL A 100 -1.70 2.53 12.47
N PRO A 101 -0.70 2.87 13.30
CA PRO A 101 -0.94 3.55 14.57
C PRO A 101 -1.63 4.91 14.39
N ILE A 102 -1.26 5.66 13.35
CA ILE A 102 -1.88 6.96 13.05
C ILE A 102 -3.29 6.75 12.50
N ASN A 103 -3.48 5.77 11.60
CA ASN A 103 -4.81 5.44 11.07
C ASN A 103 -5.79 5.02 12.16
N ASN A 104 -5.35 4.23 13.14
CA ASN A 104 -6.21 3.80 14.23
C ASN A 104 -6.69 4.97 15.10
N ARG A 105 -5.85 6.01 15.29
CA ARG A 105 -6.27 7.25 15.94
C ARG A 105 -7.25 8.03 15.05
N ASN A 106 -6.91 8.22 13.78
CA ASN A 106 -7.71 9.00 12.83
C ASN A 106 -9.13 8.44 12.64
N LYS A 107 -9.29 7.11 12.67
CA LYS A 107 -10.60 6.43 12.58
C LYS A 107 -11.60 6.84 13.68
N ALA A 108 -11.10 7.27 14.83
CA ALA A 108 -11.90 7.68 16.00
C ALA A 108 -12.11 9.20 16.08
N TRP A 109 -11.45 9.98 15.23
CA TRP A 109 -11.52 11.43 15.30
C TRP A 109 -12.78 11.97 14.63
N THR A 110 -13.45 12.88 15.33
CA THR A 110 -14.54 13.74 14.86
C THR A 110 -14.07 15.20 14.89
N PRO A 111 -14.81 16.15 14.29
CA PRO A 111 -14.49 17.57 14.39
C PRO A 111 -14.37 18.07 15.83
N GLU A 112 -15.16 17.49 16.74
CA GLU A 112 -15.30 17.91 18.13
C GLU A 112 -14.20 17.33 19.04
N ASN A 113 -13.65 16.16 18.71
CA ASN A 113 -12.74 15.43 19.61
C ASN A 113 -11.27 15.37 19.14
N ARG A 114 -10.96 15.84 17.92
CA ARG A 114 -9.62 15.73 17.34
C ARG A 114 -8.58 16.52 18.16
N PRO A 115 -7.39 15.96 18.40
CA PRO A 115 -6.35 16.66 19.16
C PRO A 115 -5.81 17.85 18.38
N ALA A 116 -5.31 18.89 19.05
CA ALA A 116 -4.81 20.11 18.41
C ALA A 116 -3.69 19.86 17.37
N ASP A 117 -2.94 18.76 17.49
CA ASP A 117 -1.85 18.38 16.59
C ASP A 117 -2.27 17.44 15.44
N TRP A 118 -3.56 17.16 15.26
CA TRP A 118 -4.07 16.18 14.30
C TRP A 118 -3.49 16.36 12.88
N LYS A 119 -3.40 17.61 12.39
CA LYS A 119 -2.80 17.94 11.08
C LYS A 119 -1.32 17.54 10.98
N LYS A 120 -0.55 17.71 12.07
CA LYS A 120 0.86 17.28 12.11
C LYS A 120 0.96 15.76 12.03
N GLN A 121 0.04 15.04 12.68
CA GLN A 121 -0.02 13.58 12.60
C GLN A 121 -0.37 13.11 11.17
N LEU A 122 -1.37 13.72 10.53
CA LEU A 122 -1.72 13.40 9.13
C LEU A 122 -0.59 13.73 8.16
N ASN A 123 0.06 14.88 8.27
CA ASN A 123 1.21 15.24 7.43
C ASN A 123 2.37 14.25 7.57
N ARG A 124 2.60 13.73 8.78
CA ARG A 124 3.59 12.67 9.01
C ARG A 124 3.17 11.35 8.37
N TRP A 125 1.89 10.98 8.48
CA TRP A 125 1.34 9.82 7.77
C TRP A 125 1.55 9.95 6.25
N GLN A 126 1.25 11.11 5.66
CA GLN A 126 1.46 11.34 4.23
C GLN A 126 2.91 11.13 3.80
N ARG A 127 3.88 11.65 4.57
CA ARG A 127 5.30 11.47 4.26
C ARG A 127 5.70 9.99 4.28
N TYR A 128 5.28 9.24 5.30
CA TYR A 128 5.55 7.80 5.35
C TYR A 128 4.85 7.05 4.22
N HIS A 129 3.62 7.45 3.86
CA HIS A 129 2.88 6.85 2.78
C HIS A 129 3.53 7.09 1.42
N TYR A 130 4.04 8.30 1.13
CA TYR A 130 4.80 8.56 -0.10
C TYR A 130 6.04 7.67 -0.23
N ILE A 131 6.81 7.53 0.84
CA ILE A 131 7.99 6.64 0.85
C ILE A 131 7.55 5.20 0.61
N ARG A 132 6.48 4.75 1.26
CA ARG A 132 5.92 3.41 1.09
C ARG A 132 5.45 3.16 -0.34
N VAL A 133 4.81 4.15 -0.98
CA VAL A 133 4.41 4.08 -2.39
C VAL A 133 5.62 3.91 -3.30
N ALA A 134 6.71 4.64 -3.07
CA ALA A 134 7.95 4.45 -3.83
C ALA A 134 8.51 3.02 -3.69
N VAL A 135 8.49 2.46 -2.47
CA VAL A 135 8.94 1.07 -2.20
C VAL A 135 8.10 0.04 -2.96
N ILE A 136 6.77 0.13 -2.92
CA ILE A 136 5.90 -0.84 -3.59
C ILE A 136 5.88 -0.65 -5.11
N VAL A 137 6.08 0.57 -5.62
CA VAL A 137 6.26 0.81 -7.06
C VAL A 137 7.56 0.14 -7.52
N ALA A 138 8.66 0.29 -6.78
CA ALA A 138 9.91 -0.40 -7.09
C ALA A 138 9.72 -1.93 -7.07
N ALA A 139 9.03 -2.48 -6.05
CA ALA A 139 8.70 -3.90 -5.99
C ALA A 139 7.92 -4.36 -7.23
N PHE A 140 6.89 -3.61 -7.62
CA PHE A 140 6.10 -3.91 -8.81
C PHE A 140 6.93 -3.83 -10.10
N THR A 141 7.78 -2.82 -10.26
CA THR A 141 8.70 -2.72 -11.41
C THR A 141 9.62 -3.93 -11.50
N LEU A 142 10.13 -4.45 -10.37
CA LEU A 142 10.95 -5.66 -10.36
C LEU A 142 10.16 -6.90 -10.80
N LEU A 143 8.89 -7.03 -10.40
CA LEU A 143 8.03 -8.13 -10.88
C LEU A 143 7.78 -8.01 -12.38
N VAL A 144 7.48 -6.82 -12.89
CA VAL A 144 7.31 -6.59 -14.33
C VAL A 144 8.61 -6.89 -15.10
N ALA A 145 9.76 -6.49 -14.57
CA ALA A 145 11.05 -6.80 -15.18
C ALA A 145 11.39 -8.29 -15.14
N ALA A 146 10.93 -9.04 -14.14
CA ALA A 146 11.11 -10.49 -14.05
C ALA A 146 10.27 -11.27 -15.09
N LEU A 147 9.20 -10.66 -15.63
CA LEU A 147 8.39 -11.21 -16.72
C LEU A 147 8.99 -10.98 -18.12
N ALA A 148 9.85 -9.97 -18.25
CA ALA A 148 10.37 -9.50 -19.54
C ALA A 148 11.58 -10.34 -20.00
#